data_AF-A0A8B7Z702-F1
#
_entry.id   AF-A0A8B7Z702-F1
#
_cell.length_a   1.000
_cell.length_b   1.000
_cell.length_c   1.000
_cell.angle_alpha   90.00
_cell.angle_beta   90.00
_cell.angle_gamma   90.00
#
_symmetry.space_group_name_H-M   'P 1'
#
loop_
_entity.id
_entity.type
_entity.pdbx_description
1 polymer ?
#
loop_
_entity_poly.entity_id
_entity_poly.type
_entity_poly.pdbx_seq_one_letter_code
_entity_poly.pdbx_strand_id
1 'polypeptide(L)'
;MLSRVILRTSKMRILHNFLVVALCSKVSLANGSVPVEESSWFVSEQRGVYEAVQHQVLASSVAESRLRCAKECLMDERCRQFCYGQTTGQCVLEDASILSGSGARANSCTYYTRQVCNSTYQLGRFGYEFPFPAFDDEFVLDFSVRASGNAKIAFSTDGMKENINYHLVIGQSSNTKTSIRRCQRCPLLYQVPVSGLLSEHEYQRFWLRYDHGVFALGKHGKAAYFEWSDPSPPAIPVWFVGFGSWDRPQEWVVYHRCI
;
A
#
# COMPACT_ATOMS: atom_id res chain seq x y z
N MET A 1 -6.23 -0.55 -54.11
CA MET A 1 -7.30 0.14 -53.37
C MET A 1 -6.95 0.12 -51.90
N LEU A 2 -6.35 1.21 -51.40
CA LEU A 2 -6.02 1.41 -49.99
C LEU A 2 -7.02 2.44 -49.44
N SER A 3 -7.94 2.01 -48.59
CA SER A 3 -8.87 2.91 -47.91
C SER A 3 -8.23 3.44 -46.63
N ARG A 4 -7.96 4.75 -46.60
CA ARG A 4 -7.57 5.48 -45.40
C ARG A 4 -8.77 5.55 -44.44
N VAL A 5 -8.60 5.12 -43.20
CA VAL A 5 -9.52 5.44 -42.10
C VAL A 5 -8.95 6.66 -41.37
N ILE A 6 -9.66 7.78 -41.46
CA ILE A 6 -9.37 9.02 -40.74
C ILE A 6 -10.12 8.95 -39.40
N LEU A 7 -9.41 8.84 -38.28
CA LEU A 7 -10.01 9.04 -36.96
C LEU A 7 -10.08 10.54 -36.67
N ARG A 8 -11.30 11.08 -36.66
CA ARG A 8 -11.59 12.46 -36.24
C ARG A 8 -11.49 12.56 -34.71
N THR A 9 -10.70 13.50 -34.23
CA THR A 9 -10.70 13.92 -32.83
C THR A 9 -11.97 14.71 -32.52
N SER A 10 -12.88 14.14 -31.74
CA SER A 10 -14.06 14.83 -31.24
C SER A 10 -13.71 15.62 -29.98
N LYS A 11 -13.70 16.95 -30.05
CA LYS A 11 -13.75 17.81 -28.86
C LYS A 11 -15.10 17.61 -28.17
N MET A 12 -15.12 17.06 -26.97
CA MET A 12 -16.35 16.85 -26.20
C MET A 12 -16.65 18.11 -25.37
N ARG A 13 -17.80 18.75 -25.64
CA ARG A 13 -18.37 19.82 -24.80
C ARG A 13 -19.24 19.18 -23.73
N ILE A 14 -19.08 19.64 -22.49
CA ILE A 14 -19.88 19.25 -21.33
C ILE A 14 -21.25 19.91 -21.44
N LEU A 15 -22.31 19.10 -21.48
CA LEU A 15 -23.69 19.51 -21.27
C LEU A 15 -24.29 18.66 -20.14
N HIS A 16 -25.11 19.32 -19.32
CA HIS A 16 -25.59 18.93 -18.00
C HIS A 16 -26.05 17.47 -17.80
N ASN A 17 -25.76 16.98 -16.58
CA ASN A 17 -26.45 15.94 -15.83
C ASN A 17 -26.86 14.68 -16.59
N PHE A 18 -25.96 13.71 -16.78
CA PHE A 18 -26.29 12.28 -16.65
C PHE A 18 -25.03 11.47 -16.30
N LEU A 19 -25.22 10.52 -15.40
CA LEU A 19 -24.23 9.69 -14.74
C LEU A 19 -24.12 8.30 -15.42
N VAL A 20 -22.90 7.75 -15.43
CA VAL A 20 -22.47 6.34 -15.64
C VAL A 20 -22.57 5.75 -17.05
N VAL A 21 -21.44 5.22 -17.58
CA VAL A 21 -21.22 3.77 -17.82
C VAL A 21 -19.78 3.53 -18.30
N ALA A 22 -19.14 2.58 -17.62
CA ALA A 22 -17.86 1.97 -17.93
C ALA A 22 -17.91 1.20 -19.26
N LEU A 23 -16.85 1.29 -20.05
CA LEU A 23 -16.50 0.26 -21.01
C LEU A 23 -15.29 -0.48 -20.46
N CYS A 24 -15.56 -1.52 -19.68
CA CYS A 24 -14.68 -2.68 -19.61
C CYS A 24 -14.64 -3.27 -21.03
N SER A 25 -13.54 -3.07 -21.73
CA SER A 25 -13.27 -3.83 -22.95
C SER A 25 -13.20 -5.31 -22.61
N LYS A 26 -13.93 -6.11 -23.36
CA LYS A 26 -14.05 -7.57 -23.23
C LYS A 26 -12.67 -8.22 -23.09
N VAL A 27 -12.50 -9.04 -22.06
CA VAL A 27 -11.53 -10.15 -22.12
C VAL A 27 -12.03 -11.10 -23.20
N SER A 28 -11.48 -10.95 -24.41
CA SER A 28 -11.58 -11.99 -25.42
C SER A 28 -10.52 -13.03 -25.07
N LEU A 29 -10.95 -14.23 -24.70
CA LEU A 29 -10.07 -15.41 -24.67
C LEU A 29 -9.55 -15.62 -26.10
N ALA A 30 -8.35 -15.13 -26.37
CA ALA A 30 -7.62 -15.43 -27.58
C ALA A 30 -6.35 -16.17 -27.17
N ASN A 31 -6.28 -17.46 -27.51
CA ASN A 31 -5.01 -18.17 -27.58
C ASN A 31 -4.16 -17.50 -28.65
N GLY A 32 -3.30 -16.58 -28.24
CA GLY A 32 -2.42 -15.85 -29.12
C GLY A 32 -1.63 -14.81 -28.35
N SER A 33 -0.31 -14.86 -28.47
CA SER A 33 0.61 -13.82 -28.02
C SER A 33 0.31 -12.52 -28.77
N VAL A 34 -0.42 -11.60 -28.14
CA VAL A 34 -0.66 -10.24 -28.66
C VAL A 34 0.25 -9.27 -27.89
N PRO A 35 0.93 -8.32 -28.56
CA PRO A 35 1.74 -7.31 -27.88
C PRO A 35 0.81 -6.37 -27.08
N VAL A 36 1.12 -6.16 -25.80
CA VAL A 36 0.34 -5.32 -24.89
C VAL A 36 0.62 -3.84 -25.21
N GLU A 37 -0.30 -3.20 -25.91
CA GLU A 37 -0.37 -1.73 -26.03
C GLU A 37 -1.80 -1.26 -25.70
N GLU A 38 -2.33 -1.72 -24.57
CA GLU A 38 -3.60 -1.22 -24.03
C GLU A 38 -3.29 -0.07 -23.04
N SER A 39 -3.54 1.17 -23.49
CA SER A 39 -3.57 2.34 -22.60
C SER A 39 -4.89 2.37 -21.84
N SER A 40 -4.84 2.41 -20.51
CA SER A 40 -6.02 2.58 -19.65
C SER A 40 -6.08 4.01 -19.11
N TRP A 41 -7.28 4.40 -18.65
CA TRP A 41 -7.58 5.73 -18.16
C TRP A 41 -8.17 5.62 -16.75
N PHE A 42 -7.66 6.41 -15.80
CA PHE A 42 -8.34 6.64 -14.52
C PHE A 42 -8.60 8.13 -14.31
N VAL A 43 -9.54 8.41 -13.42
CA VAL A 43 -9.94 9.77 -13.08
C VAL A 43 -9.22 10.19 -11.80
N SER A 44 -8.41 11.24 -11.89
CA SER A 44 -7.75 11.87 -10.75
C SER A 44 -8.55 13.09 -10.28
N GLU A 45 -8.84 13.19 -8.97
CA GLU A 45 -9.45 14.38 -8.37
C GLU A 45 -8.35 15.28 -7.80
N GLN A 46 -7.93 16.29 -8.56
CA GLN A 46 -7.09 17.36 -8.06
C GLN A 46 -7.87 18.67 -8.06
N ARG A 47 -8.07 19.28 -6.88
CA ARG A 47 -8.70 20.61 -6.73
C ARG A 47 -10.09 20.73 -7.39
N GLY A 48 -10.90 19.67 -7.35
CA GLY A 48 -12.24 19.66 -7.96
C GLY A 48 -12.25 19.58 -9.50
N VAL A 49 -11.10 19.32 -10.13
CA VAL A 49 -10.98 19.02 -11.56
C VAL A 49 -10.69 17.53 -11.71
N TYR A 50 -11.55 16.85 -12.46
CA TYR A 50 -11.41 15.44 -12.82
C TYR A 50 -10.57 15.35 -14.09
N GLU A 51 -9.29 14.99 -13.97
CA GLU A 51 -8.41 14.74 -15.13
C GLU A 51 -8.36 13.24 -15.43
N ALA A 52 -8.54 12.89 -16.72
CA ALA A 52 -8.28 11.54 -17.20
C ALA A 52 -6.77 11.39 -17.41
N VAL A 53 -6.12 10.59 -16.58
CA VAL A 53 -4.69 10.33 -16.68
C VAL A 53 -4.49 9.11 -17.58
N GLN A 54 -3.73 9.28 -18.65
CA GLN A 54 -3.30 8.17 -19.51
C GLN A 54 -2.20 7.40 -18.78
N HIS A 55 -2.34 6.08 -18.68
CA HIS A 55 -1.27 5.22 -18.17
C HIS A 55 -1.09 3.99 -19.06
N GLN A 56 0.11 3.42 -19.01
CA GLN A 56 0.51 2.26 -19.77
C GLN A 56 0.47 1.02 -18.90
N VAL A 57 -0.20 -0.01 -19.39
CA VAL A 57 0.00 -1.37 -18.89
C VAL A 57 1.36 -1.84 -19.37
N LEU A 58 2.30 -2.02 -18.44
CA LEU A 58 3.66 -2.46 -18.71
C LEU A 58 3.72 -3.97 -18.96
N ALA A 59 2.95 -4.71 -18.18
CA ALA A 59 2.80 -6.16 -18.29
C ALA A 59 1.46 -6.62 -17.69
N SER A 60 0.94 -7.73 -18.20
CA SER A 60 -0.23 -8.41 -17.65
C SER A 60 0.01 -9.92 -17.66
N SER A 61 -0.17 -10.55 -16.51
CA SER A 61 0.14 -11.97 -16.30
C SER A 61 -0.84 -12.59 -15.29
N VAL A 62 -0.77 -13.91 -15.12
CA VAL A 62 -1.35 -14.59 -13.96
C VAL A 62 -0.19 -14.92 -13.02
N ALA A 63 -0.14 -14.22 -11.88
CA ALA A 63 0.83 -14.48 -10.83
C ALA A 63 0.23 -15.43 -9.78
N GLU A 64 1.04 -16.34 -9.27
CA GLU A 64 0.64 -17.29 -8.21
C GLU A 64 0.26 -16.60 -6.90
N SER A 65 0.79 -15.40 -6.64
CA SER A 65 0.54 -14.66 -5.41
C SER A 65 0.72 -13.16 -5.58
N ARG A 66 0.14 -12.38 -4.65
CA ARG A 66 0.38 -10.93 -4.53
C ARG A 66 1.87 -10.62 -4.39
N LEU A 67 2.60 -11.44 -3.63
CA LEU A 67 4.05 -11.30 -3.46
C LEU A 67 4.77 -11.43 -4.80
N ARG A 68 4.41 -12.42 -5.62
CA ARG A 68 5.01 -12.62 -6.94
C ARG A 68 4.75 -11.42 -7.85
N CYS A 69 3.50 -10.94 -7.90
CA CYS A 69 3.16 -9.75 -8.68
C CYS A 69 3.92 -8.50 -8.20
N ALA A 70 4.05 -8.33 -6.88
CA ALA A 70 4.83 -7.24 -6.30
C ALA A 70 6.31 -7.33 -6.67
N LYS A 71 6.91 -8.54 -6.64
CA LYS A 71 8.29 -8.78 -7.07
C LYS A 71 8.48 -8.45 -8.55
N GLU A 72 7.56 -8.84 -9.41
CA GLU A 72 7.59 -8.48 -10.83
C GLU A 72 7.57 -6.96 -11.02
N CYS A 73 6.74 -6.23 -10.26
CA CYS A 73 6.76 -4.77 -10.26
C CYS A 73 8.06 -4.17 -9.72
N LEU A 74 8.67 -4.78 -8.70
CA LEU A 74 9.94 -4.30 -8.14
C LEU A 74 11.07 -4.38 -9.17
N MET A 75 11.06 -5.42 -10.01
CA MET A 75 12.08 -5.69 -11.03
C MET A 75 11.92 -4.86 -12.32
N ASP A 76 10.76 -4.24 -12.58
CA ASP A 76 10.58 -3.30 -13.69
C ASP A 76 10.66 -1.86 -13.17
N GLU A 77 11.70 -1.12 -13.56
CA GLU A 77 11.94 0.27 -13.13
C GLU A 77 10.82 1.24 -13.55
N ARG A 78 10.04 0.88 -14.59
CA ARG A 78 8.90 1.68 -15.05
C ARG A 78 7.66 1.42 -14.20
N CYS A 79 7.61 0.28 -13.49
CA CYS A 79 6.45 -0.07 -12.68
C CYS A 79 6.33 0.85 -11.47
N ARG A 80 5.27 1.66 -11.48
CA ARG A 80 4.90 2.55 -10.38
C ARG A 80 3.80 1.96 -9.53
N GLN A 81 2.95 1.12 -10.09
CA GLN A 81 1.95 0.38 -9.34
C GLN A 81 1.63 -0.99 -9.95
N PHE A 82 0.99 -1.85 -9.16
CA PHE A 82 0.43 -3.10 -9.66
C PHE A 82 -0.98 -3.38 -9.11
N CYS A 83 -1.75 -4.11 -9.91
CA CYS A 83 -3.10 -4.64 -9.64
C CYS A 83 -2.95 -6.14 -9.39
N TYR A 84 -3.39 -6.64 -8.23
CA TYR A 84 -3.44 -8.08 -7.98
C TYR A 84 -4.86 -8.53 -7.63
N GLY A 85 -5.42 -9.42 -8.46
CA GLY A 85 -6.72 -10.06 -8.24
C GLY A 85 -6.59 -11.28 -7.35
N GLN A 86 -7.06 -11.21 -6.10
CA GLN A 86 -6.90 -12.30 -5.12
C GLN A 86 -7.48 -13.64 -5.58
N THR A 87 -8.63 -13.62 -6.25
CA THR A 87 -9.32 -14.84 -6.71
C THR A 87 -8.79 -15.34 -8.05
N THR A 88 -8.33 -14.43 -8.91
CA THR A 88 -7.96 -14.75 -10.31
C THR A 88 -6.46 -14.96 -10.48
N GLY A 89 -5.64 -14.52 -9.53
CA GLY A 89 -4.20 -14.42 -9.69
C GLY A 89 -3.78 -13.36 -10.71
N GLN A 90 -4.72 -12.57 -11.24
CA GLN A 90 -4.41 -11.56 -12.24
C GLN A 90 -3.40 -10.57 -11.69
N CYS A 91 -2.32 -10.34 -12.42
CA CYS A 91 -1.27 -9.39 -12.10
C CYS A 91 -1.14 -8.40 -13.26
N VAL A 92 -1.32 -7.11 -12.99
CA VAL A 92 -1.13 -6.05 -13.99
C VAL A 92 -0.14 -5.04 -13.44
N LEU A 93 0.94 -4.78 -14.17
CA LEU A 93 1.96 -3.80 -13.85
C LEU A 93 1.70 -2.52 -14.63
N GLU A 94 1.78 -1.38 -13.97
CA GLU A 94 1.42 -0.09 -14.56
C GLU A 94 2.43 1.00 -14.18
N ASP A 95 2.57 1.99 -15.05
CA ASP A 95 3.47 3.14 -14.86
C ASP A 95 2.81 4.33 -14.15
N ALA A 96 1.54 4.21 -13.75
CA ALA A 96 0.81 5.28 -13.06
C ALA A 96 1.12 5.35 -11.56
N SER A 97 1.28 6.58 -11.07
CA SER A 97 1.55 6.87 -9.65
C SER A 97 0.31 7.26 -8.84
N ILE A 98 -0.82 7.51 -9.48
CA ILE A 98 -2.07 7.96 -8.84
C ILE A 98 -2.99 6.75 -8.68
N LEU A 99 -3.51 6.57 -7.46
CA LEU A 99 -4.48 5.52 -7.13
C LEU A 99 -5.69 5.61 -8.07
N SER A 100 -5.91 4.54 -8.85
CA SER A 100 -7.10 4.41 -9.67
C SER A 100 -8.33 4.25 -8.77
N GLY A 101 -9.12 5.31 -8.64
CA GLY A 101 -10.41 5.27 -7.92
C GLY A 101 -11.47 4.37 -8.56
N SER A 102 -11.17 3.69 -9.68
CA SER A 102 -12.11 2.83 -10.40
C SER A 102 -12.13 1.37 -9.89
N GLY A 103 -11.24 0.99 -8.98
CA GLY A 103 -11.10 -0.40 -8.48
C GLY A 103 -12.27 -0.95 -7.66
N ALA A 104 -13.26 -0.12 -7.29
CA ALA A 104 -14.35 -0.56 -6.42
C ALA A 104 -15.40 -1.47 -7.09
N ARG A 105 -15.46 -1.55 -8.43
CA ARG A 105 -16.59 -2.23 -9.12
C ARG A 105 -16.26 -3.15 -10.30
N ALA A 106 -14.99 -3.36 -10.62
CA ALA A 106 -14.61 -4.38 -11.60
C ALA A 106 -13.43 -5.20 -11.05
N ASN A 107 -13.75 -6.35 -10.46
CA ASN A 107 -12.82 -7.40 -10.03
C ASN A 107 -11.62 -6.97 -9.14
N SER A 108 -11.86 -6.84 -7.83
CA SER A 108 -10.92 -7.18 -6.73
C SER A 108 -9.43 -6.83 -6.88
N CYS A 109 -9.07 -5.72 -7.51
CA CYS A 109 -7.68 -5.29 -7.58
C CYS A 109 -7.36 -4.23 -6.55
N THR A 110 -6.36 -4.50 -5.71
CA THR A 110 -5.75 -3.50 -4.84
C THR A 110 -4.53 -2.91 -5.54
N TYR A 111 -4.49 -1.59 -5.66
CA TYR A 111 -3.39 -0.85 -6.28
C TYR A 111 -2.34 -0.49 -5.22
N TYR A 112 -1.07 -0.68 -5.55
CA TYR A 112 0.05 -0.34 -4.67
C TYR A 112 0.99 0.62 -5.38
N THR A 113 0.91 1.90 -5.05
CA THR A 113 1.80 2.92 -5.61
C THR A 113 3.15 2.90 -4.91
N ARG A 114 4.25 3.02 -5.66
CA ARG A 114 5.58 3.33 -5.12
C ARG A 114 5.63 4.73 -4.47
N GLN A 115 4.65 5.59 -4.73
CA GLN A 115 4.56 6.96 -4.20
C GLN A 115 3.37 7.09 -3.23
N VAL A 116 3.55 6.73 -1.96
CA VAL A 116 2.56 7.02 -0.90
C VAL A 116 2.70 8.47 -0.43
N CYS A 117 2.07 9.39 -1.13
CA CYS A 117 2.12 10.81 -0.82
C CYS A 117 1.06 11.20 0.22
N ASN A 118 1.49 11.74 1.37
CA ASN A 118 0.64 12.43 2.37
C ASN A 118 -0.75 11.79 2.57
N SER A 119 -0.77 10.47 2.76
CA SER A 119 -1.99 9.68 2.80
C SER A 119 -2.46 9.48 4.24
N THR A 120 -3.77 9.57 4.45
CA THR A 120 -4.41 9.36 5.75
C THR A 120 -5.13 8.02 5.77
N TYR A 121 -4.92 7.23 6.83
CA TYR A 121 -5.53 5.91 7.01
C TYR A 121 -6.28 5.87 8.33
N GLN A 122 -7.55 5.47 8.29
CA GLN A 122 -8.41 5.35 9.46
C GLN A 122 -8.74 3.89 9.71
N LEU A 123 -8.30 3.38 10.86
CA LEU A 123 -8.54 2.00 11.26
C LEU A 123 -9.61 1.95 12.35
N GLY A 124 -10.70 1.25 12.07
CA GLY A 124 -11.65 0.78 13.07
C GLY A 124 -11.04 -0.27 13.99
N ARG A 125 -11.84 -0.86 14.89
CA ARG A 125 -11.34 -1.93 15.80
C ARG A 125 -10.97 -3.19 15.00
N PHE A 126 -9.87 -3.85 15.38
CA PHE A 126 -9.33 -5.04 14.72
C PHE A 126 -9.06 -4.89 13.20
N GLY A 127 -8.91 -3.67 12.71
CA GLY A 127 -8.61 -3.38 11.31
C GLY A 127 -7.14 -3.65 10.98
N TYR A 128 -6.89 -4.01 9.73
CA TYR A 128 -5.56 -4.04 9.13
C TYR A 128 -5.62 -3.43 7.73
N GLU A 129 -4.58 -2.68 7.39
CA GLU A 129 -4.42 -2.11 6.06
C GLU A 129 -2.93 -2.20 5.68
N PHE A 130 -2.64 -2.69 4.48
CA PHE A 130 -1.29 -2.81 3.93
C PHE A 130 -1.18 -1.91 2.71
N PRO A 131 -1.11 -0.58 2.89
CA PRO A 131 -1.21 0.37 1.78
C PRO A 131 0.09 0.53 0.99
N PHE A 132 1.18 -0.05 1.48
CA PHE A 132 2.51 0.09 0.90
C PHE A 132 2.78 -1.02 -0.13
N PRO A 133 3.60 -0.74 -1.15
CA PRO A 133 4.14 -1.78 -2.02
C PRO A 133 5.02 -2.73 -1.20
N ALA A 134 5.38 -3.86 -1.83
CA ALA A 134 6.42 -4.69 -1.25
C ALA A 134 7.74 -3.92 -1.17
N PHE A 135 8.54 -4.18 -0.14
CA PHE A 135 9.90 -3.68 0.00
C PHE A 135 10.90 -4.84 -0.10
N ASP A 136 12.16 -4.52 -0.42
CA ASP A 136 13.24 -5.50 -0.56
C ASP A 136 14.29 -5.23 0.52
N ASP A 137 14.18 -5.96 1.64
CA ASP A 137 15.01 -5.94 2.85
C ASP A 137 15.21 -4.59 3.57
N GLU A 138 14.95 -3.45 2.93
CA GLU A 138 15.05 -2.11 3.48
C GLU A 138 13.74 -1.34 3.30
N PHE A 139 13.35 -0.63 4.35
CA PHE A 139 12.17 0.21 4.34
C PHE A 139 12.29 1.35 5.35
N VAL A 140 11.92 2.57 4.93
CA VAL A 140 11.84 3.74 5.81
C VAL A 140 10.45 4.34 5.72
N LEU A 141 9.83 4.56 6.87
CA LEU A 141 8.53 5.19 7.02
C LEU A 141 8.62 6.40 7.93
N ASP A 142 8.21 7.55 7.42
CA ASP A 142 7.93 8.74 8.22
C ASP A 142 6.41 8.89 8.33
N PHE A 143 5.89 8.96 9.55
CA PHE A 143 4.46 8.91 9.80
C PHE A 143 4.07 9.65 11.07
N SER A 144 2.83 10.12 11.10
CA SER A 144 2.15 10.54 12.33
C SER A 144 1.06 9.55 12.67
N VAL A 145 0.79 9.42 13.96
CA VAL A 145 -0.35 8.65 14.46
C VAL A 145 -1.07 9.41 15.58
N ARG A 146 -2.39 9.40 15.54
CA ARG A 146 -3.26 9.87 16.62
C ARG A 146 -4.02 8.67 17.19
N ALA A 147 -3.75 8.35 18.44
CA ALA A 147 -4.31 7.19 19.15
C ALA A 147 -4.10 7.36 20.67
N SER A 148 -5.02 6.83 21.49
CA SER A 148 -4.83 6.79 22.95
C SER A 148 -3.82 5.72 23.41
N GLY A 149 -3.49 4.76 22.55
CA GLY A 149 -2.59 3.64 22.85
C GLY A 149 -2.62 2.57 21.78
N ASN A 150 -1.73 1.58 21.91
CA ASN A 150 -1.68 0.37 21.08
C ASN A 150 -1.58 0.63 19.56
N ALA A 151 -0.92 1.72 19.12
CA ALA A 151 -0.70 1.99 17.71
C ALA A 151 0.18 0.88 17.11
N LYS A 152 -0.33 0.13 16.12
CA LYS A 152 0.33 -1.08 15.65
C LYS A 152 0.76 -0.95 14.19
N ILE A 153 2.00 -1.32 13.94
CA ILE A 153 2.58 -1.52 12.62
C ILE A 153 2.76 -3.03 12.43
N ALA A 154 2.25 -3.55 11.32
CA ALA A 154 2.24 -4.97 10.98
C ALA A 154 3.23 -5.24 9.85
N PHE A 155 4.02 -6.31 9.97
CA PHE A 155 4.93 -6.78 8.93
C PHE A 155 4.50 -8.17 8.48
N SER A 156 4.15 -8.29 7.21
CA SER A 156 3.55 -9.48 6.61
C SER A 156 4.40 -10.03 5.46
N THR A 157 4.33 -11.33 5.24
CA THR A 157 5.03 -11.99 4.13
C THR A 157 4.34 -11.74 2.78
N ASP A 158 3.03 -11.45 2.77
CA ASP A 158 2.25 -11.27 1.54
C ASP A 158 1.25 -10.08 1.60
N GLY A 159 1.31 -9.31 2.68
CA GLY A 159 0.41 -8.17 2.91
C GLY A 159 -1.01 -8.58 3.29
N MET A 160 -1.21 -9.81 3.77
CA MET A 160 -2.45 -10.27 4.39
C MET A 160 -2.30 -10.36 5.92
N LYS A 161 -3.42 -10.23 6.63
CA LYS A 161 -3.44 -10.21 8.11
C LYS A 161 -3.10 -11.58 8.72
N GLU A 162 -3.40 -12.65 7.97
CA GLU A 162 -3.15 -14.04 8.36
C GLU A 162 -1.67 -14.37 8.40
N ASN A 163 -0.87 -13.70 7.56
CA ASN A 163 0.57 -13.96 7.38
C ASN A 163 1.44 -12.84 7.95
N ILE A 164 0.96 -12.21 9.03
CA ILE A 164 1.74 -11.25 9.80
C ILE A 164 2.76 -11.98 10.68
N ASN A 165 4.04 -11.65 10.49
CA ASN A 165 5.15 -12.22 11.27
C ASN A 165 5.62 -11.30 12.40
N TYR A 166 5.31 -9.99 12.34
CA TYR A 166 5.62 -9.05 13.41
C TYR A 166 4.53 -8.00 13.61
N HIS A 167 4.23 -7.74 14.87
CA HIS A 167 3.51 -6.56 15.34
C HIS A 167 4.45 -5.70 16.15
N LEU A 168 4.83 -4.54 15.64
CA LEU A 168 5.47 -3.46 16.39
C LEU A 168 4.36 -2.57 16.97
N VAL A 169 4.29 -2.44 18.29
CA VAL A 169 3.21 -1.75 19.00
C VAL A 169 3.78 -0.58 19.79
N ILE A 170 3.39 0.64 19.42
CA ILE A 170 3.72 1.87 20.12
C ILE A 170 2.63 2.15 21.17
N GLY A 171 3.05 2.56 22.36
CA GLY A 171 2.14 2.93 23.44
C GLY A 171 1.30 1.76 23.98
N GLN A 172 1.88 0.58 24.11
CA GLN A 172 1.27 -0.55 24.81
C GLN A 172 1.19 -0.29 26.33
N SER A 173 0.33 -1.03 27.02
CA SER A 173 0.18 -0.98 28.49
C SER A 173 -0.12 0.44 28.98
N SER A 174 -1.22 1.02 28.49
CA SER A 174 -1.61 2.40 28.80
C SER A 174 -0.56 3.43 28.38
N ASN A 175 -0.03 3.30 27.16
CA ASN A 175 0.92 4.25 26.57
C ASN A 175 2.25 4.37 27.34
N THR A 176 2.75 3.25 27.88
CA THR A 176 3.99 3.19 28.69
C THR A 176 5.12 2.35 28.08
N LYS A 177 4.87 1.69 26.95
CA LYS A 177 5.83 0.78 26.32
C LYS A 177 5.74 0.81 24.80
N THR A 178 6.86 0.51 24.17
CA THR A 178 6.90 0.06 22.77
C THR A 178 7.38 -1.38 22.73
N SER A 179 6.74 -2.24 21.95
CA SER A 179 7.05 -3.68 21.93
C SER A 179 6.97 -4.29 20.54
N ILE A 180 7.58 -5.45 20.37
CA ILE A 180 7.46 -6.27 19.16
C ILE A 180 7.14 -7.73 19.51
N ARG A 181 6.29 -8.36 18.70
CA ARG A 181 5.82 -9.76 18.89
C ARG A 181 5.44 -10.40 17.57
N ARG A 182 5.38 -11.74 17.52
CA ARG A 182 5.06 -12.50 16.30
C ARG A 182 3.63 -12.37 15.80
N CYS A 183 2.69 -12.36 16.73
CA CYS A 183 1.27 -12.39 16.41
C CYS A 183 0.47 -11.62 17.48
N GLN A 184 -0.83 -11.43 17.25
CA GLN A 184 -1.68 -10.62 18.13
C GLN A 184 -1.72 -11.07 19.61
N ARG A 185 -1.53 -12.36 19.90
CA ARG A 185 -1.55 -12.91 21.26
C ARG A 185 -0.25 -13.63 21.65
N CYS A 186 0.78 -13.53 20.81
CA CYS A 186 2.06 -14.16 21.08
C CYS A 186 2.80 -13.43 22.22
N PRO A 187 3.72 -14.11 22.92
CA PRO A 187 4.66 -13.47 23.83
C PRO A 187 5.43 -12.34 23.14
N LEU A 188 5.84 -11.35 23.94
CA LEU A 188 6.70 -10.27 23.47
C LEU A 188 8.09 -10.84 23.15
N LEU A 189 8.63 -10.48 22.00
CA LEU A 189 10.02 -10.78 21.65
C LEU A 189 10.96 -9.75 22.27
N TYR A 190 10.54 -8.48 22.26
CA TYR A 190 11.29 -7.37 22.82
C TYR A 190 10.37 -6.21 23.20
N GLN A 191 10.78 -5.42 24.20
CA GLN A 191 10.05 -4.24 24.64
C GLN A 191 10.99 -3.20 25.24
N VAL A 192 10.62 -1.93 25.12
CA VAL A 192 11.29 -0.79 25.75
C VAL A 192 10.25 -0.01 26.58
N PRO A 193 10.53 0.30 27.86
CA PRO A 193 9.70 1.20 28.67
C PRO A 193 9.86 2.64 28.18
N VAL A 194 8.75 3.26 27.77
CA VAL A 194 8.71 4.64 27.28
C VAL A 194 7.29 5.18 27.34
N SER A 195 7.08 6.27 28.09
CA SER A 195 5.75 6.80 28.37
C SER A 195 5.38 8.00 27.51
N GLY A 196 4.07 8.18 27.27
CA GLY A 196 3.54 9.39 26.64
C GLY A 196 3.99 9.55 25.18
N LEU A 197 4.08 8.44 24.44
CA LEU A 197 4.43 8.48 23.03
C LEU A 197 3.24 8.88 22.16
N LEU A 198 2.04 8.44 22.52
CA LEU A 198 0.82 8.67 21.76
C LEU A 198 -0.11 9.69 22.44
N SER A 199 -0.96 10.32 21.65
CA SER A 199 -2.02 11.24 22.11
C SER A 199 -3.31 10.94 21.34
N GLU A 200 -4.44 10.96 22.06
CA GLU A 200 -5.76 10.81 21.43
C GLU A 200 -6.25 12.10 20.76
N HIS A 201 -5.68 13.24 21.13
CA HIS A 201 -6.08 14.55 20.61
C HIS A 201 -5.14 15.04 19.50
N GLU A 202 -3.86 14.67 19.58
CA GLU A 202 -2.81 15.22 18.72
C GLU A 202 -2.07 14.12 17.95
N TYR A 203 -1.67 14.45 16.73
CA TYR A 203 -0.78 13.60 15.95
C TYR A 203 0.63 13.62 16.52
N GLN A 204 1.17 12.43 16.76
CA GLN A 204 2.54 12.23 17.21
C GLN A 204 3.35 11.66 16.05
N ARG A 205 4.43 12.34 15.65
CA ARG A 205 5.24 11.98 14.47
C ARG A 205 6.47 11.14 14.83
N PHE A 206 6.69 10.10 14.04
CA PHE A 206 7.72 9.09 14.21
C PHE A 206 8.39 8.78 12.87
N TRP A 207 9.54 8.14 12.96
CA TRP A 207 10.16 7.45 11.85
C TRP A 207 10.42 5.99 12.24
N LEU A 208 10.25 5.08 11.30
CA LEU A 208 10.55 3.66 11.41
C LEU A 208 11.49 3.27 10.28
N ARG A 209 12.53 2.52 10.61
CA ARG A 209 13.45 1.89 9.66
C ARG A 209 13.46 0.39 9.87
N TYR A 210 13.36 -0.34 8.79
CA TYR A 210 13.67 -1.76 8.70
C TYR A 210 14.85 -1.90 7.74
N ASP A 211 15.85 -2.68 8.12
CA ASP A 211 17.07 -2.87 7.34
C ASP A 211 17.64 -4.25 7.64
N HIS A 212 17.52 -5.19 6.69
CA HIS A 212 18.03 -6.55 6.77
C HIS A 212 17.72 -7.25 8.13
N GLY A 213 16.46 -7.12 8.59
CA GLY A 213 16.01 -7.72 9.85
C GLY A 213 16.20 -6.86 11.10
N VAL A 214 16.77 -5.67 10.99
CA VAL A 214 16.94 -4.71 12.08
C VAL A 214 15.80 -3.70 12.07
N PHE A 215 15.06 -3.61 13.17
CA PHE A 215 14.02 -2.61 13.41
C PHE A 215 14.59 -1.45 14.21
N ALA A 216 14.43 -0.21 13.72
CA ALA A 216 14.75 1.00 14.46
C ALA A 216 13.58 1.99 14.40
N LEU A 217 13.21 2.58 15.53
CA LEU A 217 12.07 3.49 15.65
C LEU A 217 12.42 4.68 16.56
N GLY A 218 12.09 5.88 16.10
CA GLY A 218 12.33 7.13 16.80
C GLY A 218 11.19 8.13 16.64
N LYS A 219 11.16 9.15 17.51
CA LYS A 219 10.33 10.34 17.28
C LYS A 219 10.93 11.18 16.15
N HIS A 220 10.10 11.89 15.40
CA HIS A 220 10.58 12.74 14.31
C HIS A 220 11.65 13.75 14.79
N GLY A 221 12.76 13.84 14.07
CA GLY A 221 13.89 14.71 14.43
C GLY A 221 14.67 14.27 15.69
N LYS A 222 14.46 13.05 16.19
CA LYS A 222 15.17 12.48 17.35
C LYS A 222 15.82 11.16 16.96
N ALA A 223 16.83 10.75 17.74
CA ALA A 223 17.46 9.43 17.64
C ALA A 223 16.44 8.30 17.92
N ALA A 224 16.80 7.08 17.54
CA ALA A 224 16.01 5.90 17.85
C ALA A 224 15.91 5.74 19.37
N TYR A 225 14.73 5.39 19.86
CA TYR A 225 14.55 4.94 21.25
C TYR A 225 14.30 3.44 21.32
N PHE A 226 14.04 2.81 20.17
CA PHE A 226 13.79 1.39 20.03
C PHE A 226 14.66 0.89 18.88
N GLU A 227 15.55 -0.05 19.17
CA GLU A 227 16.35 -0.78 18.18
C GLU A 227 16.35 -2.25 18.56
N TRP A 228 16.11 -3.13 17.60
CA TRP A 228 16.04 -4.57 17.83
C TRP A 228 16.24 -5.37 16.55
N SER A 229 17.00 -6.45 16.66
CA SER A 229 17.11 -7.49 15.63
C SER A 229 16.62 -8.82 16.19
N ASP A 230 15.94 -9.59 15.35
CA ASP A 230 15.45 -10.91 15.73
C ASP A 230 16.61 -11.92 15.74
N PRO A 231 16.95 -12.55 16.88
CA PRO A 231 17.98 -13.58 16.92
C PRO A 231 17.58 -14.88 16.21
N SER A 232 16.28 -15.07 15.91
CA SER A 232 15.74 -16.26 15.25
C SER A 232 14.63 -15.87 14.26
N PRO A 233 14.98 -15.20 13.14
CA PRO A 233 13.99 -14.72 12.17
C PRO A 233 13.19 -15.88 11.54
N PRO A 234 11.96 -15.64 11.05
CA PRO A 234 11.18 -16.63 10.34
C PRO A 234 11.89 -17.05 9.06
N ALA A 235 11.68 -18.29 8.62
CA ALA A 235 12.23 -18.78 7.36
C ALA A 235 11.72 -18.00 6.14
N ILE A 236 10.52 -17.42 6.22
CA ILE A 236 9.95 -16.56 5.19
C ILE A 236 10.12 -15.09 5.62
N PRO A 237 10.89 -14.28 4.87
CA PRO A 237 11.05 -12.85 5.15
C PRO A 237 9.73 -12.09 5.08
N VAL A 238 9.69 -10.92 5.72
CA VAL A 238 8.58 -9.97 5.56
C VAL A 238 8.85 -9.08 4.36
N TRP A 239 7.80 -8.82 3.58
CA TRP A 239 7.89 -8.03 2.35
C TRP A 239 6.93 -6.86 2.36
N PHE A 240 5.93 -6.87 3.25
CA PHE A 240 4.89 -5.86 3.32
C PHE A 240 4.83 -5.28 4.72
N VAL A 241 4.66 -3.96 4.77
CA VAL A 241 4.37 -3.22 5.99
C VAL A 241 2.95 -2.67 5.91
N GLY A 242 2.30 -2.52 7.05
CA GLY A 242 0.95 -2.01 7.14
C GLY A 242 0.63 -1.50 8.52
N PHE A 243 -0.58 -0.99 8.67
CA PHE A 243 -1.12 -0.55 9.94
C PHE A 243 -2.11 -1.58 10.46
N GLY A 244 -2.24 -1.66 11.78
CA GLY A 244 -3.29 -2.43 12.40
C GLY A 244 -3.80 -1.76 13.66
N SER A 245 -4.95 -2.23 14.13
CA SER A 245 -5.51 -1.80 15.41
C SER A 245 -5.83 -3.01 16.29
N TRP A 246 -6.22 -2.76 17.54
CA TRP A 246 -6.73 -3.79 18.43
C TRP A 246 -8.12 -3.39 18.93
N ASP A 247 -8.17 -2.55 19.95
CA ASP A 247 -9.37 -2.20 20.70
C ASP A 247 -9.80 -0.74 20.53
N ARG A 248 -8.88 0.11 20.06
CA ARG A 248 -9.09 1.55 19.86
C ARG A 248 -8.97 1.94 18.39
N PRO A 249 -9.78 2.90 17.91
CA PRO A 249 -9.56 3.53 16.61
C PRO A 249 -8.20 4.20 16.54
N GLN A 250 -7.63 4.23 15.34
CA GLN A 250 -6.31 4.83 15.09
C GLN A 250 -6.37 5.57 13.76
N GLU A 251 -5.74 6.73 13.72
CA GLU A 251 -5.60 7.51 12.51
C GLU A 251 -4.13 7.75 12.23
N TRP A 252 -3.71 7.43 11.01
CA TRP A 252 -2.32 7.47 10.57
C TRP A 252 -2.19 8.46 9.42
N VAL A 253 -1.09 9.21 9.39
CA VAL A 253 -0.70 10.06 8.28
C VAL A 253 0.70 9.68 7.86
N VAL A 254 0.93 9.41 6.58
CA VAL A 254 2.25 9.00 6.08
C VAL A 254 2.86 10.12 5.25
N TYR A 255 4.13 10.45 5.52
CA TYR A 255 4.88 11.50 4.84
C TYR A 255 6.01 10.88 3.99
N HIS A 256 5.69 10.28 2.84
CA HIS A 256 6.74 9.82 1.93
C HIS A 256 7.21 10.94 0.99
N ARG A 257 8.46 10.87 0.51
CA ARG A 257 8.96 11.82 -0.51
C ARG A 257 8.35 11.46 -1.86
N CYS A 258 7.49 12.34 -2.35
CA CYS A 258 7.01 12.35 -3.73
C CYS A 258 8.14 12.91 -4.60
N ILE A 259 8.94 12.04 -5.20
CA ILE A 259 9.85 12.42 -6.30
C ILE A 259 9.61 11.43 -7.44
#